data_AF-A0A7C6DK83-F1
#
_entry.id   AF-A0A7C6DK83-F1
#
_cell.length_a   1.000
_cell.length_b   1.000
_cell.length_c   1.000
_cell.angle_alpha   90.00
_cell.angle_beta   90.00
_cell.angle_gamma   90.00
#
_symmetry.space_group_name_H-M   'P 1'
#
loop_
_entity.id
_entity.type
_entity.pdbx_description
1 polymer ?
#
loop_
_entity_poly.entity_id
_entity_poly.type
_entity_poly.pdbx_seq_one_letter_code
_entity_poly.pdbx_strand_id
1 'polypeptide(L)'
;QIIGASDFVPNDIELDTEDQRIMILTGPNMSGKSTYMRQVALICILAQMGSFVPADSAVIGICDQIFTRVGASDDVAGGQSTFMVEMSEVATILTQATPNSLLILDEIGRGTSTSDGLSIAWAVVEYLADATFIGARTMFATHFHELIELSKTQRGVFNTHVDVAKREGEIVFLHQIKAGGTDQSYGIEVAQLAGVPVPVVDRAREVMDILEKANKKERRQIRKSAQPMDGQMGLFAQAQSVKLADEIIERIADSDPNAMSPIEAYSLLLDLKRLLERQERMRQQEED
;
A
#
# COMPACT_ATOMS: atom_id res chain seq x y z
N GLN A 1 6.47 -30.11 0.12
CA GLN A 1 5.46 -31.06 0.65
C GLN A 1 4.10 -30.42 0.41
N ILE A 2 3.20 -31.12 -0.28
CA ILE A 2 1.77 -30.76 -0.27
C ILE A 2 1.35 -30.88 1.19
N ILE A 3 0.91 -29.77 1.78
CA ILE A 3 0.39 -29.72 3.14
C ILE A 3 -0.74 -30.75 3.17
N GLY A 4 -0.50 -31.90 3.81
CA GLY A 4 -1.52 -32.93 3.99
C GLY A 4 -2.68 -32.32 4.75
N ALA A 5 -3.92 -32.64 4.35
CA ALA A 5 -5.19 -32.15 4.88
C ALA A 5 -5.11 -31.54 6.28
N SER A 6 -4.63 -30.31 6.36
CA SER A 6 -4.79 -29.44 7.51
C SER A 6 -6.15 -28.80 7.31
N ASP A 7 -7.00 -28.84 8.33
CA ASP A 7 -8.36 -28.31 8.28
C ASP A 7 -8.37 -26.93 7.60
N PHE A 8 -9.03 -26.84 6.45
CA PHE A 8 -9.26 -25.57 5.80
C PHE A 8 -10.08 -24.70 6.74
N VAL A 9 -9.58 -23.51 7.08
CA VAL A 9 -10.27 -22.60 7.98
C VAL A 9 -11.28 -21.77 7.17
N PRO A 10 -12.60 -21.97 7.35
CA PRO A 10 -13.61 -21.17 6.66
C PRO A 10 -13.55 -19.71 7.13
N ASN A 11 -13.86 -18.79 6.22
CA ASN A 11 -13.86 -17.36 6.46
C ASN A 11 -15.08 -16.72 5.80
N ASP A 12 -15.73 -15.84 6.54
CA ASP A 12 -16.88 -15.07 6.07
C ASP A 12 -16.42 -13.86 5.24
N ILE A 13 -17.28 -13.43 4.32
CA ILE A 13 -17.09 -12.19 3.57
C ILE A 13 -18.42 -11.48 3.37
N GLU A 14 -18.39 -10.16 3.50
CA GLU A 14 -19.46 -9.27 3.07
C GLU A 14 -18.85 -8.23 2.11
N LEU A 15 -19.38 -8.18 0.89
CA LEU A 15 -19.03 -7.19 -0.11
C LEU A 15 -20.31 -6.70 -0.77
N ASP A 16 -20.58 -5.41 -0.67
CA ASP A 16 -21.75 -4.76 -1.22
C ASP A 16 -21.36 -3.59 -2.14
N THR A 17 -22.37 -2.89 -2.67
CA THR A 17 -22.17 -1.71 -3.52
C THR A 17 -22.39 -0.40 -2.74
N GLU A 18 -22.47 -0.44 -1.42
CA GLU A 18 -22.80 0.68 -0.54
C GLU A 18 -21.68 0.94 0.49
N ASP A 19 -21.68 0.22 1.60
CA ASP A 19 -20.85 0.51 2.78
C ASP A 19 -19.63 -0.42 2.92
N GLN A 20 -19.65 -1.60 2.29
CA GLN A 20 -18.54 -2.57 2.27
C GLN A 20 -18.15 -2.93 0.84
N ARG A 21 -17.72 -1.92 0.09
CA ARG A 21 -17.37 -2.06 -1.33
C ARG A 21 -15.95 -2.56 -1.55
N ILE A 22 -14.98 -1.99 -0.83
CA ILE A 22 -13.56 -2.31 -0.97
C ILE A 22 -13.00 -2.84 0.33
N MET A 23 -12.57 -4.09 0.29
CA MET A 23 -11.83 -4.75 1.37
C MET A 23 -10.33 -4.52 1.18
N ILE A 24 -9.72 -3.75 2.07
CA ILE A 24 -8.25 -3.70 2.19
C ILE A 24 -7.81 -4.86 3.06
N LEU A 25 -7.08 -5.81 2.47
CA LEU A 25 -6.60 -7.02 3.15
C LEU A 25 -5.09 -6.93 3.41
N THR A 26 -4.75 -6.79 4.68
CA THR A 26 -3.36 -6.74 5.15
C THR A 26 -2.93 -8.05 5.79
N GLY A 27 -1.62 -8.27 5.88
CA GLY A 27 -1.05 -9.43 6.56
C GLY A 27 0.19 -9.96 5.85
N PRO A 28 0.97 -10.82 6.51
CA PRO A 28 2.25 -11.30 6.00
C PRO A 28 2.09 -12.14 4.73
N ASN A 29 3.19 -12.29 3.97
CA ASN A 29 3.24 -13.26 2.87
C ASN A 29 2.98 -14.68 3.40
N MET A 30 2.41 -15.55 2.55
CA MET A 30 2.05 -16.92 2.89
C MET A 30 0.95 -17.10 3.97
N SER A 31 0.33 -16.02 4.44
CA SER A 31 -0.76 -16.08 5.44
C SER A 31 -2.10 -16.58 4.88
N GLY A 32 -2.24 -16.71 3.56
CA GLY A 32 -3.46 -17.18 2.91
C GLY A 32 -4.29 -16.08 2.24
N LYS A 33 -3.82 -14.82 2.17
CA LYS A 33 -4.52 -13.72 1.47
C LYS A 33 -4.99 -14.09 0.06
N SER A 34 -4.08 -14.55 -0.80
CA SER A 34 -4.41 -14.91 -2.18
C SER A 34 -5.34 -16.12 -2.25
N THR A 35 -5.25 -17.07 -1.32
CA THR A 35 -6.20 -18.20 -1.20
C THR A 35 -7.59 -17.68 -0.87
N TYR A 36 -7.69 -16.80 0.13
CA TYR A 36 -8.93 -16.19 0.57
C TYR A 36 -9.59 -15.34 -0.53
N MET A 37 -8.82 -14.59 -1.32
CA MET A 37 -9.39 -13.84 -2.45
C MET A 37 -9.85 -14.76 -3.59
N ARG A 38 -9.02 -15.75 -3.97
CA ARG A 38 -9.37 -16.69 -5.05
C ARG A 38 -10.62 -17.50 -4.74
N GLN A 39 -10.83 -17.92 -3.48
CA GLN A 39 -12.05 -18.66 -3.12
C GLN A 39 -13.31 -17.82 -3.40
N VAL A 40 -13.29 -16.51 -3.17
CA VAL A 40 -14.44 -15.63 -3.39
C VAL A 40 -14.79 -15.57 -4.88
N ALA A 41 -13.79 -15.38 -5.75
CA ALA A 41 -14.01 -15.46 -7.19
C ALA A 41 -14.56 -16.82 -7.63
N LEU A 42 -13.99 -17.92 -7.13
CA LEU A 42 -14.46 -19.26 -7.46
C LEU A 42 -15.91 -19.50 -7.01
N ILE A 43 -16.29 -19.02 -5.82
CA ILE A 43 -17.66 -19.07 -5.31
C ILE A 43 -18.62 -18.31 -6.23
N CYS A 44 -18.25 -17.10 -6.67
CA CYS A 44 -19.05 -16.33 -7.63
C CYS A 44 -19.25 -17.08 -8.96
N ILE A 45 -18.18 -17.69 -9.49
CA ILE A 45 -18.25 -18.48 -10.73
C ILE A 45 -19.18 -19.68 -10.56
N LEU A 46 -19.01 -20.47 -9.49
CA LEU A 46 -19.83 -21.64 -9.21
C LEU A 46 -21.31 -21.28 -9.10
N ALA A 47 -21.63 -20.19 -8.40
CA ALA A 47 -23.00 -19.70 -8.26
C ALA A 47 -23.61 -19.31 -9.61
N GLN A 48 -22.89 -18.55 -10.45
CA GLN A 48 -23.37 -18.15 -11.77
C GLN A 48 -23.43 -19.29 -12.79
N MET A 49 -22.71 -20.38 -12.56
CA MET A 49 -22.87 -21.64 -13.31
C MET A 49 -24.12 -22.43 -12.88
N GLY A 50 -24.78 -22.06 -11.78
CA GLY A 50 -25.90 -22.80 -11.21
C GLY A 50 -25.50 -23.99 -10.33
N SER A 51 -24.25 -24.05 -9.87
CA SER A 51 -23.77 -25.07 -8.93
C SER A 51 -24.05 -24.68 -7.48
N PHE A 52 -24.07 -25.67 -6.58
CA PHE A 52 -23.86 -25.39 -5.16
C PHE A 52 -22.47 -24.79 -4.94
N VAL A 53 -22.36 -23.99 -3.87
CA VAL A 53 -21.13 -23.31 -3.45
C VAL A 53 -20.64 -23.85 -2.11
N PRO A 54 -19.32 -23.85 -1.84
CA PRO A 54 -18.74 -24.32 -0.58
C PRO A 54 -18.87 -23.26 0.53
N ALA A 55 -20.10 -23.05 1.01
CA ALA A 55 -20.40 -22.16 2.14
C ALA A 55 -21.63 -22.66 2.91
N ASP A 56 -21.70 -22.36 4.21
CA ASP A 56 -22.89 -22.66 5.02
C ASP A 56 -24.12 -21.87 4.55
N SER A 57 -23.90 -20.64 4.08
CA SER A 57 -24.90 -19.82 3.40
C SER A 57 -24.22 -18.83 2.45
N ALA A 58 -24.89 -18.45 1.35
CA ALA A 58 -24.35 -17.48 0.40
C ALA A 58 -25.47 -16.68 -0.28
N VAL A 59 -25.29 -15.36 -0.33
CA VAL A 59 -26.09 -14.44 -1.16
C VAL A 59 -25.13 -13.76 -2.12
N ILE A 60 -25.28 -14.05 -3.42
CA ILE A 60 -24.30 -13.63 -4.43
C ILE A 60 -25.02 -12.81 -5.49
N GLY A 61 -24.68 -11.53 -5.57
CA GLY A 61 -25.10 -10.66 -6.68
C GLY A 61 -24.38 -11.02 -7.97
N ILE A 62 -25.08 -10.93 -9.11
CA ILE A 62 -24.52 -11.27 -10.43
C ILE A 62 -23.38 -10.31 -10.76
N CYS A 63 -22.21 -10.87 -11.06
CA CYS A 63 -21.07 -10.17 -11.62
C CYS A 63 -21.09 -10.31 -13.15
N ASP A 64 -20.86 -9.20 -13.84
CA ASP A 64 -20.68 -9.21 -15.30
C ASP A 64 -19.28 -9.71 -15.69
N GLN A 65 -18.26 -9.31 -14.92
CA GLN A 65 -16.87 -9.69 -15.12
C GLN A 65 -16.15 -9.87 -13.78
N ILE A 66 -15.17 -10.78 -13.76
CA ILE A 66 -14.25 -10.96 -12.64
C ILE A 66 -12.85 -10.59 -13.15
N PHE A 67 -12.29 -9.53 -12.58
CA PHE A 67 -10.94 -9.09 -12.88
C PHE A 67 -9.98 -9.58 -11.81
N THR A 68 -8.83 -10.09 -12.23
CA THR A 68 -7.81 -10.56 -11.31
C THR A 68 -6.46 -9.99 -11.69
N ARG A 69 -5.83 -9.31 -10.74
CA ARG A 69 -4.40 -9.05 -10.71
C ARG A 69 -3.84 -9.84 -9.53
N VAL A 70 -3.68 -11.14 -9.71
CA VAL A 70 -3.09 -12.03 -8.71
C VAL A 70 -1.78 -12.51 -9.29
N GLY A 71 -0.66 -12.08 -8.70
CA GLY A 71 0.68 -12.29 -9.25
C GLY A 71 0.88 -13.71 -9.79
N ALA A 72 1.29 -13.79 -11.05
CA ALA A 72 1.80 -15.00 -11.69
C ALA A 72 3.23 -14.72 -12.17
N SER A 73 4.08 -15.73 -11.97
CA SER A 73 5.52 -15.83 -12.24
C SER A 73 6.07 -14.95 -13.36
N ASP A 74 7.23 -14.35 -13.10
CA ASP A 74 8.03 -13.53 -14.02
C ASP A 74 7.98 -14.03 -15.48
N ASP A 75 7.33 -13.28 -16.35
CA ASP A 75 7.49 -13.43 -17.79
C ASP A 75 8.72 -12.62 -18.25
N VAL A 76 9.89 -13.20 -18.04
CA VAL A 76 11.18 -12.64 -18.49
C VAL A 76 11.31 -12.67 -20.02
N ALA A 77 10.39 -13.34 -20.74
CA ALA A 77 10.53 -13.60 -22.17
C ALA A 77 10.06 -12.44 -23.08
N GLY A 78 9.32 -11.46 -22.55
CA GLY A 78 8.66 -10.41 -23.35
C GLY A 78 9.44 -9.12 -23.61
N GLY A 79 10.58 -8.90 -22.96
CA GLY A 79 11.35 -7.64 -23.07
C GLY A 79 10.64 -6.40 -22.49
N GLN A 80 9.53 -6.59 -21.76
CA GLN A 80 8.81 -5.55 -21.03
C GLN A 80 9.20 -5.61 -19.54
N SER A 81 9.25 -4.45 -18.88
CA SER A 81 9.42 -4.39 -17.42
C SER A 81 8.23 -5.09 -16.75
N THR A 82 8.47 -5.90 -15.72
CA THR A 82 7.42 -6.55 -14.92
C THR A 82 6.44 -5.53 -14.35
N PHE A 83 6.92 -4.34 -14.01
CA PHE A 83 6.09 -3.22 -13.57
C PHE A 83 5.22 -2.65 -14.71
N MET A 84 5.71 -2.59 -15.95
CA MET A 84 4.91 -2.12 -17.08
C MET A 84 3.76 -3.09 -17.38
N VAL A 85 4.02 -4.39 -17.32
CA VAL A 85 2.99 -5.42 -17.48
C VAL A 85 1.93 -5.26 -16.39
N GLU A 86 2.36 -5.14 -15.13
CA GLU A 86 1.47 -4.87 -14.00
C GLU A 86 0.60 -3.62 -14.21
N MET A 87 1.18 -2.50 -14.66
CA MET A 87 0.42 -1.27 -14.92
C MET A 87 -0.54 -1.41 -16.10
N SER A 88 -0.20 -2.18 -17.13
CA SER A 88 -1.10 -2.46 -18.25
C SER A 88 -2.30 -3.32 -17.84
N GLU A 89 -2.10 -4.27 -16.92
CA GLU A 89 -3.17 -5.06 -16.32
C GLU A 89 -4.10 -4.16 -15.51
N VAL A 90 -3.54 -3.31 -14.63
CA VAL A 90 -4.33 -2.32 -13.87
C VAL A 90 -5.10 -1.39 -14.79
N ALA A 91 -4.48 -0.85 -15.84
CA ALA A 91 -5.16 0.02 -16.81
C ALA A 91 -6.32 -0.69 -17.52
N THR A 92 -6.14 -1.97 -17.87
CA THR A 92 -7.21 -2.79 -18.47
C THR A 92 -8.39 -2.94 -17.51
N ILE A 93 -8.10 -3.24 -16.23
CA ILE A 93 -9.13 -3.36 -15.20
C ILE A 93 -9.89 -2.04 -15.05
N LEU A 94 -9.18 -0.91 -14.89
CA LEU A 94 -9.80 0.39 -14.68
C LEU A 94 -10.61 0.90 -15.89
N THR A 95 -10.29 0.45 -17.10
CA THR A 95 -11.00 0.88 -18.32
C THR A 95 -12.20 0.02 -18.66
N GLN A 96 -12.25 -1.23 -18.18
CA GLN A 96 -13.30 -2.20 -18.54
C GLN A 96 -14.23 -2.55 -17.39
N ALA A 97 -13.79 -2.40 -16.13
CA ALA A 97 -14.62 -2.71 -14.98
C ALA A 97 -15.87 -1.83 -14.92
N THR A 98 -16.98 -2.44 -14.52
CA THR A 98 -18.25 -1.78 -14.29
C THR A 98 -18.61 -1.85 -12.80
N PRO A 99 -19.63 -1.11 -12.32
CA PRO A 99 -20.10 -1.23 -10.93
C PRO A 99 -20.53 -2.65 -10.53
N ASN A 100 -20.89 -3.50 -11.50
CA ASN A 100 -21.30 -4.88 -11.24
C ASN A 100 -20.12 -5.86 -11.20
N SER A 101 -18.92 -5.44 -11.58
CA SER A 101 -17.74 -6.30 -11.63
C SER A 101 -17.22 -6.67 -10.24
N LEU A 102 -16.50 -7.79 -10.15
CA LEU A 102 -15.73 -8.19 -8.98
C LEU A 102 -14.23 -8.08 -9.29
N LEU A 103 -13.51 -7.31 -8.49
CA LEU A 103 -12.08 -7.07 -8.69
C LEU A 103 -11.27 -7.72 -7.57
N ILE A 104 -10.25 -8.49 -7.95
CA ILE A 104 -9.29 -9.09 -7.03
C ILE A 104 -7.90 -8.58 -7.37
N LEU A 105 -7.33 -7.76 -6.50
CA LEU A 105 -6.07 -7.06 -6.71
C LEU A 105 -5.08 -7.46 -5.61
N ASP A 106 -3.95 -8.05 -5.99
CA ASP A 106 -2.90 -8.54 -5.10
C ASP A 106 -1.61 -7.77 -5.37
N GLU A 107 -1.18 -6.99 -4.38
CA GLU A 107 0.12 -6.32 -4.32
C GLU A 107 0.46 -5.35 -5.47
N ILE A 108 -0.50 -4.50 -5.87
CA ILE A 108 -0.23 -3.42 -6.83
C ILE A 108 0.84 -2.45 -6.28
N GLY A 109 1.78 -2.03 -7.14
CA GLY A 109 2.81 -1.05 -6.86
C GLY A 109 4.12 -1.64 -6.35
N ARG A 110 4.29 -2.98 -6.35
CA ARG A 110 5.52 -3.60 -5.81
C ARG A 110 6.74 -3.54 -6.71
N GLY A 111 6.56 -3.44 -8.03
CA GLY A 111 7.66 -3.43 -9.00
C GLY A 111 8.41 -2.10 -9.13
N THR A 112 8.14 -1.11 -8.28
CA THR A 112 8.70 0.25 -8.37
C THR A 112 9.13 0.79 -7.00
N SER A 113 9.53 2.06 -6.93
CA SER A 113 9.86 2.73 -5.66
C SER A 113 8.68 2.66 -4.69
N THR A 114 8.95 2.52 -3.39
CA THR A 114 7.90 2.38 -2.36
C THR A 114 6.92 3.56 -2.39
N SER A 115 7.41 4.78 -2.64
CA SER A 115 6.59 5.99 -2.73
C SER A 115 5.70 6.00 -3.97
N ASP A 116 6.24 5.62 -5.13
CA ASP A 116 5.45 5.60 -6.38
C ASP A 116 4.41 4.48 -6.31
N GLY A 117 4.81 3.30 -5.82
CA GLY A 117 3.94 2.15 -5.64
C GLY A 117 2.77 2.44 -4.71
N LEU A 118 3.05 3.04 -3.56
CA LEU A 118 2.02 3.49 -2.62
C LEU A 118 1.09 4.52 -3.27
N SER A 119 1.64 5.53 -3.94
CA SER A 119 0.85 6.63 -4.54
C SER A 119 -0.10 6.11 -5.62
N ILE A 120 0.38 5.18 -6.45
CA ILE A 120 -0.45 4.54 -7.49
C ILE A 120 -1.52 3.67 -6.85
N ALA A 121 -1.15 2.79 -5.90
CA ALA A 121 -2.11 1.92 -5.22
C ALA A 121 -3.20 2.73 -4.51
N TRP A 122 -2.83 3.83 -3.87
CA TRP A 122 -3.77 4.77 -3.23
C TRP A 122 -4.77 5.33 -4.23
N ALA A 123 -4.28 5.91 -5.33
CA ALA A 123 -5.13 6.49 -6.37
C ALA A 123 -6.05 5.45 -7.02
N VAL A 124 -5.57 4.21 -7.22
CA VAL A 124 -6.38 3.10 -7.73
C VAL A 124 -7.52 2.78 -6.77
N VAL A 125 -7.26 2.67 -5.47
CA VAL A 125 -8.31 2.38 -4.48
C VAL A 125 -9.35 3.51 -4.46
N GLU A 126 -8.93 4.77 -4.47
CA GLU A 126 -9.87 5.91 -4.51
C GLU A 126 -10.74 5.88 -5.76
N TYR A 127 -10.15 5.63 -6.93
CA TYR A 127 -10.87 5.55 -8.19
C TYR A 127 -11.89 4.41 -8.23
N LEU A 128 -11.55 3.24 -7.66
CA LEU A 128 -12.45 2.11 -7.54
C LEU A 128 -13.55 2.33 -6.49
N ALA A 129 -13.22 3.05 -5.41
CA ALA A 129 -14.13 3.31 -4.30
C ALA A 129 -15.22 4.31 -4.67
N ASP A 130 -14.96 5.25 -5.57
CA ASP A 130 -15.93 6.27 -5.96
C ASP A 130 -16.99 5.70 -6.93
N ALA A 131 -18.27 5.84 -6.55
CA ALA A 131 -19.40 5.39 -7.38
C ALA A 131 -19.59 6.23 -8.65
N THR A 132 -19.06 7.45 -8.69
CA THR A 132 -19.08 8.32 -9.87
C THR A 132 -18.05 7.91 -10.92
N PHE A 133 -17.01 7.16 -10.52
CA PHE A 133 -16.05 6.55 -11.42
C PHE A 133 -16.44 5.11 -11.76
N ILE A 134 -16.26 4.17 -10.82
CA ILE A 134 -16.58 2.75 -11.03
C ILE A 134 -17.47 2.21 -9.91
N GLY A 135 -17.04 2.29 -8.66
CA GLY A 135 -17.82 1.78 -7.54
C GLY A 135 -18.00 0.26 -7.52
N ALA A 136 -17.00 -0.51 -7.95
CA ALA A 136 -17.06 -1.97 -8.03
C ALA A 136 -16.62 -2.67 -6.74
N ARG A 137 -17.20 -3.85 -6.47
CA ARG A 137 -16.81 -4.72 -5.36
C ARG A 137 -15.36 -5.17 -5.55
N THR A 138 -14.49 -4.85 -4.59
CA THR A 138 -13.05 -5.03 -4.72
C THR A 138 -12.43 -5.67 -3.49
N MET A 139 -11.58 -6.68 -3.69
CA MET A 139 -10.66 -7.21 -2.70
C MET A 139 -9.25 -6.77 -3.05
N PHE A 140 -8.63 -5.99 -2.17
CA PHE A 140 -7.31 -5.40 -2.39
C PHE A 140 -6.33 -5.90 -1.31
N ALA A 141 -5.52 -6.90 -1.65
CA ALA A 141 -4.44 -7.36 -0.79
C ALA A 141 -3.20 -6.48 -0.97
N THR A 142 -2.64 -6.01 0.14
CA THR A 142 -1.53 -5.07 0.12
C THR A 142 -0.55 -5.27 1.27
N HIS A 143 0.65 -4.74 1.08
CA HIS A 143 1.68 -4.57 2.12
C HIS A 143 1.88 -3.12 2.51
N PHE A 144 1.22 -2.20 1.80
CA PHE A 144 1.18 -0.79 2.14
C PHE A 144 0.18 -0.58 3.29
N HIS A 145 0.68 -0.65 4.52
CA HIS A 145 -0.09 -0.35 5.73
C HIS A 145 -0.67 1.07 5.72
N GLU A 146 -0.08 2.00 4.96
CA GLU A 146 -0.61 3.35 4.77
C GLU A 146 -2.02 3.35 4.15
N LEU A 147 -2.36 2.36 3.32
CA LEU A 147 -3.70 2.24 2.72
C LEU A 147 -4.80 1.94 3.75
N ILE A 148 -4.46 1.53 4.97
CA ILE A 148 -5.42 1.35 6.08
C ILE A 148 -6.14 2.67 6.37
N GLU A 149 -5.46 3.81 6.19
CA GLU A 149 -6.03 5.14 6.45
C GLU A 149 -7.19 5.49 5.51
N LEU A 150 -7.25 4.87 4.31
CA LEU A 150 -8.33 5.12 3.34
C LEU A 150 -9.71 4.78 3.89
N SER A 151 -9.82 3.78 4.78
CA SER A 151 -11.11 3.46 5.43
C SER A 151 -11.70 4.61 6.25
N LYS A 152 -10.89 5.60 6.64
CA LYS A 152 -11.33 6.76 7.42
C LYS A 152 -11.82 7.91 6.53
N THR A 153 -11.35 7.96 5.29
CA THR A 153 -11.60 9.07 4.36
C THR A 153 -12.50 8.69 3.18
N GLN A 154 -12.50 7.41 2.79
CA GLN A 154 -13.26 6.89 1.65
C GLN A 154 -14.41 6.02 2.12
N ARG A 155 -15.64 6.43 1.78
CA ARG A 155 -16.84 5.63 2.05
C ARG A 155 -16.78 4.33 1.27
N GLY A 156 -17.21 3.23 1.89
CA GLY A 156 -17.21 1.91 1.25
C GLY A 156 -15.88 1.16 1.38
N VAL A 157 -14.82 1.79 1.89
CA VAL A 157 -13.53 1.15 2.13
C VAL A 157 -13.45 0.67 3.57
N PHE A 158 -13.13 -0.60 3.77
CA PHE A 158 -12.97 -1.20 5.10
C PHE A 158 -11.71 -2.05 5.19
N ASN A 159 -11.17 -2.16 6.40
CA ASN A 159 -9.92 -2.86 6.64
C ASN A 159 -10.13 -4.24 7.24
N THR A 160 -9.28 -5.15 6.81
CA THR A 160 -9.17 -6.50 7.34
C THR A 160 -7.72 -6.95 7.37
N HIS A 161 -7.46 -7.98 8.17
CA HIS A 161 -6.16 -8.62 8.22
C HIS A 161 -6.28 -10.11 8.46
N VAL A 162 -5.22 -10.85 8.10
CA VAL A 162 -5.08 -12.24 8.51
C VAL A 162 -4.55 -12.30 9.94
N ASP A 163 -5.23 -13.07 10.79
CA ASP A 163 -4.90 -13.26 12.20
C ASP A 163 -3.63 -14.09 12.38
N VAL A 164 -2.79 -13.66 13.32
CA VAL A 164 -1.46 -14.21 13.57
C VAL A 164 -1.28 -14.40 15.08
N ALA A 165 -1.07 -15.64 15.51
CA ALA A 165 -0.80 -15.97 16.90
C ALA A 165 0.70 -16.17 17.14
N LYS A 166 1.19 -15.76 18.31
CA LYS A 166 2.53 -16.13 18.80
C LYS A 166 2.39 -17.24 19.85
N ARG A 167 3.04 -18.37 19.63
CA ARG A 167 3.11 -19.50 20.58
C ARG A 167 4.57 -19.90 20.78
N GLU A 168 5.03 -19.89 22.03
CA GLU A 168 6.40 -20.33 22.39
C GLU A 168 7.53 -19.59 21.63
N GLY A 169 7.27 -18.36 21.17
CA GLY A 169 8.22 -17.58 20.38
C GLY A 169 8.16 -17.82 18.87
N GLU A 170 7.32 -18.75 18.41
CA GLU A 170 7.04 -19.01 17.00
C GLU A 170 5.73 -18.35 16.57
N ILE A 171 5.65 -18.00 15.28
CA ILE A 171 4.45 -17.48 14.67
C ILE A 171 3.61 -18.62 14.09
N VAL A 172 2.32 -18.60 14.39
CA VAL A 172 1.32 -19.50 13.82
C VAL A 172 0.30 -18.67 13.06
N PHE A 173 0.19 -18.91 11.76
CA PHE A 173 -0.87 -18.34 10.94
C PHE A 173 -2.18 -19.07 11.23
N LEU A 174 -3.18 -18.33 11.74
CA LEU A 174 -4.48 -18.92 12.05
C LEU A 174 -5.38 -19.03 10.81
N HIS A 175 -4.99 -18.39 9.70
CA HIS A 175 -5.76 -18.30 8.45
C HIS A 175 -7.17 -17.74 8.63
N GLN A 176 -7.44 -17.07 9.75
CA GLN A 176 -8.70 -16.37 10.01
C GLN A 176 -8.58 -14.92 9.55
N ILE A 177 -9.58 -14.42 8.84
CA ILE A 177 -9.71 -13.01 8.49
C ILE A 177 -10.44 -12.29 9.64
N LYS A 178 -9.87 -11.17 10.09
CA LYS A 178 -10.43 -10.32 11.14
C LYS A 178 -10.59 -8.90 10.64
N ALA A 179 -11.59 -8.20 11.17
CA ALA A 179 -11.79 -6.78 10.91
C ALA A 179 -10.65 -5.92 11.50
N GLY A 180 -10.41 -4.77 10.89
CA GLY A 180 -9.31 -3.86 11.22
C GLY A 180 -8.07 -4.10 10.39
N GLY A 181 -7.22 -3.09 10.25
CA GLY A 181 -5.92 -3.20 9.60
C GLY A 181 -4.83 -3.52 10.62
N THR A 182 -3.73 -4.13 10.18
CA THR A 182 -2.53 -4.35 10.99
C THR A 182 -1.30 -3.75 10.31
N ASP A 183 -0.47 -3.05 11.08
CA ASP A 183 0.85 -2.56 10.65
C ASP A 183 1.98 -3.55 10.97
N GLN A 184 1.63 -4.70 11.55
CA GLN A 184 2.59 -5.69 12.00
C GLN A 184 3.20 -6.43 10.81
N SER A 185 4.49 -6.20 10.59
CA SER A 185 5.29 -6.88 9.59
C SER A 185 6.04 -8.06 10.22
N TYR A 186 5.69 -9.28 9.81
CA TYR A 186 6.26 -10.51 10.34
C TYR A 186 7.38 -11.10 9.47
N GLY A 187 8.06 -10.26 8.68
CA GLY A 187 9.04 -10.72 7.69
C GLY A 187 10.24 -11.45 8.32
N ILE A 188 10.72 -10.97 9.47
CA ILE A 188 11.84 -11.60 10.19
C ILE A 188 11.41 -12.94 10.79
N GLU A 189 10.22 -13.02 11.36
CA GLU A 189 9.70 -14.26 11.92
C GLU A 189 9.36 -15.30 10.84
N VAL A 190 8.88 -14.87 9.66
CA VAL A 190 8.73 -15.75 8.50
C VAL A 190 10.09 -16.29 8.04
N ALA A 191 11.14 -15.46 8.04
CA ALA A 191 12.50 -15.92 7.73
C ALA A 191 12.98 -16.97 8.75
N GLN A 192 12.70 -16.79 10.04
CA GLN A 192 13.00 -17.79 11.08
C GLN A 192 12.27 -19.12 10.83
N LEU A 193 10.97 -19.07 10.50
CA LEU A 193 10.18 -20.25 10.15
C LEU A 193 10.70 -20.96 8.88
N ALA A 194 11.23 -20.19 7.93
CA ALA A 194 11.85 -20.73 6.72
C ALA A 194 13.22 -21.40 6.97
N GLY A 195 13.71 -21.38 8.21
CA GLY A 195 14.99 -21.98 8.59
C GLY A 195 16.20 -21.08 8.33
N VAL A 196 16.01 -19.76 8.21
CA VAL A 196 17.15 -18.82 8.16
C VAL A 196 17.94 -18.93 9.47
N PRO A 197 19.29 -19.02 9.42
CA PRO A 197 20.10 -19.23 10.62
C PRO A 197 19.86 -18.18 11.70
N VAL A 198 19.80 -18.62 12.96
CA VAL A 198 19.54 -17.77 14.15
C VAL A 198 20.42 -16.51 14.18
N PRO A 199 21.75 -16.56 13.92
CA PRO A 199 22.57 -15.36 13.92
C PRO A 199 22.15 -14.31 12.87
N VAL A 200 21.59 -14.74 11.74
CA VAL A 200 21.08 -13.84 10.69
C VAL A 200 19.76 -13.22 11.11
N VAL A 201 18.86 -14.02 11.70
CA VAL A 201 17.58 -13.54 12.25
C VAL A 201 17.82 -12.50 13.34
N ASP A 202 18.72 -12.78 14.28
CA ASP A 202 19.06 -11.85 15.37
C ASP A 202 19.65 -10.56 14.82
N ARG A 203 20.56 -10.65 13.84
CA ARG A 203 21.10 -9.46 13.17
C ARG A 203 20.01 -8.66 12.43
N ALA A 204 19.07 -9.33 11.78
CA ALA A 204 17.96 -8.66 11.10
C ALA A 204 17.09 -7.87 12.09
N ARG A 205 16.84 -8.41 13.29
CA ARG A 205 16.12 -7.71 14.37
C ARG A 205 16.84 -6.45 14.81
N GLU A 206 18.16 -6.54 15.03
CA GLU A 206 18.97 -5.37 15.38
C GLU A 206 18.92 -4.28 14.30
N VAL A 207 19.00 -4.66 13.03
CA VAL A 207 18.95 -3.71 11.89
C VAL A 207 17.58 -3.05 11.81
N MET A 208 16.49 -3.82 11.97
CA MET A 208 15.13 -3.28 11.98
C MET A 208 14.94 -2.24 13.09
N ASP A 209 15.43 -2.53 14.30
CA ASP A 209 15.40 -1.61 15.44
C ASP A 209 16.12 -0.27 15.15
N ILE A 210 17.25 -0.33 14.42
CA ILE A 210 18.01 0.86 14.03
C ILE A 210 17.21 1.69 13.02
N LEU A 211 16.66 1.05 11.99
CA LEU A 211 15.87 1.71 10.93
C LEU A 211 14.60 2.34 11.49
N GLU A 212 13.89 1.66 12.39
CA GLU A 212 12.72 2.22 13.05
C GLU A 212 13.04 3.45 13.90
N LYS A 213 14.17 3.42 14.63
CA LYS A 213 14.61 4.55 15.45
C LYS A 213 15.02 5.75 14.58
N ALA A 214 15.60 5.50 13.41
CA ALA A 214 15.90 6.56 12.44
C ALA A 214 14.61 7.21 11.90
N ASN A 215 13.68 6.39 11.41
CA ASN A 215 12.38 6.85 10.90
C ASN A 215 11.54 7.59 11.96
N LYS A 216 11.57 7.13 13.22
CA LYS A 216 10.88 7.81 14.34
C LYS A 216 11.51 9.17 14.68
N LYS A 217 12.83 9.35 14.51
CA LYS A 217 13.49 10.65 14.73
C LYS A 217 13.13 11.65 13.64
N GLU A 218 13.11 11.23 12.37
CA GLU A 218 12.63 12.04 11.25
C GLU A 218 11.15 12.40 11.43
N ARG A 219 10.28 11.41 11.71
CA ARG A 219 8.85 11.65 12.00
C ARG A 219 8.62 12.58 13.20
N ARG A 220 9.46 12.53 14.25
CA ARG A 220 9.37 13.44 15.43
C ARG A 220 9.87 14.85 15.13
N GLN A 221 10.85 15.02 14.25
CA GLN A 221 11.27 16.35 13.78
C GLN A 221 10.19 16.98 12.91
N ILE A 222 9.58 16.20 12.01
CA ILE A 222 8.46 16.63 11.17
C ILE A 222 7.20 16.94 12.01
N ARG A 223 6.87 16.13 13.02
CA ARG A 223 5.72 16.39 13.92
C ARG A 223 5.91 17.56 14.89
N LYS A 224 7.14 17.99 15.16
CA LYS A 224 7.39 19.18 16.00
C LYS A 224 7.27 20.49 15.21
N SER A 225 7.34 20.44 13.88
CA SER A 225 7.12 21.60 12.98
C SER A 225 5.71 21.67 12.39
N ALA A 226 4.92 20.59 12.47
CA ALA A 226 3.53 20.56 12.00
C ALA A 226 2.56 20.50 13.19
N GLN A 227 1.89 21.62 13.49
CA GLN A 227 0.62 21.56 14.25
C GLN A 227 -0.50 21.07 13.33
N PRO A 228 -1.50 20.33 13.84
CA PRO A 228 -2.56 19.78 13.02
C PRO A 228 -3.66 20.81 12.77
N MET A 229 -3.96 21.08 11.50
CA MET A 229 -5.28 21.52 11.03
C MET A 229 -5.64 20.76 9.75
N ASP A 230 -6.94 20.73 9.48
CA ASP A 230 -7.69 19.69 8.77
C ASP A 230 -7.19 19.26 7.39
N GLY A 231 -7.58 18.02 7.07
CA GLY A 231 -7.06 17.19 6.00
C GLY A 231 -7.29 17.70 4.58
N GLN A 232 -6.47 17.15 3.69
CA GLN A 232 -6.48 17.21 2.22
C GLN A 232 -5.69 18.29 1.48
N MET A 233 -5.17 19.36 2.12
CA MET A 233 -4.21 20.26 1.43
C MET A 233 -2.73 19.94 1.72
N GLY A 234 -2.43 19.13 2.74
CA GLY A 234 -1.05 18.92 3.23
C GLY A 234 -0.12 18.10 2.32
N LEU A 235 -0.65 17.16 1.52
CA LEU A 235 0.21 16.27 0.71
C LEU A 235 0.85 16.98 -0.50
N PHE A 236 0.12 17.88 -1.17
CA PHE A 236 0.66 18.62 -2.32
C PHE A 236 1.64 19.72 -1.88
N ALA A 237 1.38 20.38 -0.75
CA ALA A 237 2.32 21.32 -0.14
C ALA A 237 3.61 20.63 0.35
N GLN A 238 3.53 19.38 0.83
CA GLN A 238 4.69 18.57 1.20
C GLN A 238 5.57 18.21 -0.01
N ALA A 239 5.00 17.81 -1.13
CA ALA A 239 5.78 17.48 -2.34
C ALA A 239 6.54 18.69 -2.90
N GLN A 240 5.97 19.89 -2.85
CA GLN A 240 6.65 21.12 -3.27
C GLN A 240 7.73 21.57 -2.28
N SER A 241 7.51 21.40 -0.98
CA SER A 241 8.50 21.77 0.04
C SER A 241 9.69 20.81 0.07
N VAL A 242 9.51 19.53 -0.27
CA VAL A 242 10.61 18.57 -0.49
C VAL A 242 11.44 18.96 -1.71
N LYS A 243 10.80 19.29 -2.86
CA LYS A 243 11.52 19.72 -4.07
C LYS A 243 12.39 20.97 -3.86
N LEU A 244 11.91 21.96 -3.11
CA LEU A 244 12.68 23.17 -2.84
C LEU A 244 13.84 22.90 -1.87
N ALA A 245 13.64 22.01 -0.89
CA ALA A 245 14.71 21.59 0.01
C ALA A 245 15.84 20.90 -0.79
N ASP A 246 15.49 20.02 -1.73
CA ASP A 246 16.45 19.36 -2.62
C ASP A 246 17.21 20.37 -3.50
N GLU A 247 16.51 21.37 -4.08
CA GLU A 247 17.16 22.42 -4.89
C GLU A 247 18.15 23.28 -4.07
N ILE A 248 17.84 23.57 -2.80
CA ILE A 248 18.74 24.30 -1.90
C ILE A 248 19.95 23.43 -1.52
N ILE A 249 19.73 22.15 -1.22
CA ILE A 249 20.80 21.21 -0.85
C ILE A 249 21.77 21.03 -2.02
N GLU A 250 21.28 20.88 -3.24
CA GLU A 250 22.09 20.72 -4.46
C GLU A 250 22.95 21.95 -4.71
N ARG A 251 22.39 23.17 -4.62
CA ARG A 251 23.16 24.42 -4.79
C ARG A 251 24.24 24.63 -3.74
N ILE A 252 24.02 24.16 -2.51
CA ILE A 252 25.04 24.21 -1.45
C ILE A 252 26.12 23.16 -1.73
N ALA A 253 25.74 21.95 -2.13
CA ALA A 253 26.68 20.87 -2.45
C ALA A 253 27.60 21.20 -3.64
N ASP A 254 27.09 21.91 -4.63
CA ASP A 254 27.84 22.37 -5.81
C ASP A 254 28.71 23.60 -5.55
N SER A 255 28.56 24.24 -4.39
CA SER A 255 29.38 25.40 -4.00
C SER A 255 30.66 24.96 -3.29
N ASP A 256 31.81 25.55 -3.63
CA ASP A 256 33.07 25.39 -2.89
C ASP A 256 33.42 26.71 -2.17
N PRO A 257 33.17 26.80 -0.85
CA PRO A 257 33.46 27.99 -0.06
C PRO A 257 34.93 28.44 -0.08
N ASN A 258 35.86 27.53 -0.39
CA ASN A 258 37.30 27.84 -0.42
C ASN A 258 37.76 28.38 -1.77
N ALA A 259 36.94 28.22 -2.82
CA ALA A 259 37.22 28.68 -4.18
C ALA A 259 36.42 29.94 -4.57
N MET A 260 35.47 30.36 -3.73
CA MET A 260 34.62 31.52 -4.00
C MET A 260 35.23 32.82 -3.48
N SER A 261 35.09 33.90 -4.24
CA SER A 261 35.36 35.24 -3.76
C SER A 261 34.27 35.71 -2.76
N PRO A 262 34.58 36.67 -1.87
CA PRO A 262 33.60 37.16 -0.90
C PRO A 262 32.29 37.68 -1.53
N ILE A 263 32.34 38.20 -2.76
CA ILE A 263 31.16 38.71 -3.46
C ILE A 263 30.30 37.59 -4.02
N GLU A 264 30.91 36.48 -4.46
CA GLU A 264 30.19 35.29 -4.95
C GLU A 264 29.53 34.54 -3.80
N ALA A 265 30.21 34.43 -2.65
CA ALA A 265 29.63 33.87 -1.44
C ALA A 265 28.41 34.69 -0.97
N TYR A 266 28.52 36.02 -0.98
CA TYR A 266 27.40 36.90 -0.63
C TYR A 266 26.24 36.80 -1.65
N SER A 267 26.54 36.67 -2.94
CA SER A 267 25.53 36.46 -3.98
C SER A 267 24.78 35.13 -3.80
N LEU A 268 25.50 34.04 -3.51
CA LEU A 268 24.90 32.73 -3.24
C LEU A 268 23.94 32.81 -2.04
N LEU A 269 24.35 33.46 -0.95
CA LEU A 269 23.50 33.65 0.23
C LEU A 269 22.24 34.47 -0.09
N LEU A 270 22.35 35.50 -0.92
CA LEU A 270 21.19 36.30 -1.37
C LEU A 270 20.23 35.46 -2.20
N ASP A 271 20.73 34.62 -3.09
CA ASP A 271 19.90 33.79 -3.95
C ASP A 271 19.20 32.67 -3.17
N LEU A 272 19.90 32.02 -2.23
CA LEU A 272 19.30 31.05 -1.32
C LEU A 272 18.20 31.69 -0.45
N LYS A 273 18.43 32.92 0.04
CA LYS A 273 17.42 33.67 0.80
C LYS A 273 16.19 34.00 -0.05
N ARG A 274 16.37 34.41 -1.31
CA ARG A 274 15.26 34.69 -2.24
C ARG A 274 14.43 33.46 -2.54
N LEU A 275 15.05 32.28 -2.70
CA LEU A 275 14.33 31.03 -2.88
C LEU A 275 13.45 30.70 -1.67
N LEU A 276 13.96 30.96 -0.47
CA LEU A 276 13.24 30.74 0.79
C LEU A 276 12.08 31.74 0.96
N GLU A 277 12.31 33.02 0.69
CA GLU A 277 11.27 34.06 0.73
C GLU A 277 10.16 33.82 -0.32
N ARG A 278 10.49 33.24 -1.48
CA ARG A 278 9.49 32.84 -2.49
C ARG A 278 8.56 31.76 -1.95
N GLN A 279 9.09 30.80 -1.18
CA GLN A 279 8.30 29.76 -0.55
C GLN A 279 7.35 30.35 0.51
N GLU A 280 7.85 31.25 1.35
CA GLU A 280 7.04 31.91 2.39
C GLU A 280 5.89 32.72 1.78
N ARG A 281 6.12 33.41 0.66
CA ARG A 281 5.06 34.15 -0.06
C ARG A 281 4.04 33.24 -0.73
N MET A 282 4.45 32.10 -1.29
CA MET A 282 3.50 31.12 -1.84
C MET A 282 2.65 30.51 -0.72
N ARG A 283 3.22 30.26 0.46
CA ARG A 283 2.48 29.83 1.64
C ARG A 283 1.43 30.85 2.10
N GLN A 284 1.78 32.14 2.11
CA GLN A 284 0.87 33.22 2.50
C GLN A 284 -0.26 33.46 1.48
N GLN A 285 -0.02 33.24 0.18
CA GLN A 285 -1.05 33.37 -0.86
C GLN A 285 -2.04 32.19 -0.90
N GLU A 286 -1.70 31.05 -0.27
CA GLU A 286 -2.58 29.89 -0.13
C GLU A 286 -3.41 29.94 1.17
N GLU A 287 -3.08 30.87 2.08
CA GLU A 287 -3.76 31.10 3.37
C GLU A 287 -4.84 32.21 3.31
N ASP A 288 -4.85 33.05 2.26
CA ASP A 288 -5.84 34.11 1.96
C ASP A 288 -6.92 33.64 0.95
#